data_AF-M5GFH2-F1
#
_entry.id   AF-M5GFH2-F1
#
_cell.length_a   1.000
_cell.length_b   1.000
_cell.length_c   1.000
_cell.angle_alpha   90.00
_cell.angle_beta   90.00
_cell.angle_gamma   90.00
#
_symmetry.space_group_name_H-M   'P 1'
#
loop_
_entity.id
_entity.type
_entity.pdbx_description
1 polymer ?
#
loop_
_entity_poly.entity_id
_entity_poly.type
_entity_poly.pdbx_seq_one_letter_code
_entity_poly.pdbx_strand_id
1 'polypeptide(L)'
;MSLLDLSCPLAWPSTSTSTDYPLRQRTGESPRETVRRLYWETLWLPEELVALQSVVPALRRLPGGVLVDHLGEVFLPLDGIERKYRVGMPFLLSAQTGAGAGGEAEAEAHELGQGEGEGEEVRMMRFVYKLRERAGVGGGGVHEGGGEGDGEELEEDRERDKREWFDQLERREVQLQLLLRLLQVTLPPARSPRKRKRPSPSHAHARTPVEEIDILSDRLAIWHALGSVLRPPPGPGSTQAEAGERERDWVTAWAEDVLGPLFDGTGAEGLVRGFREKLDPTISPPSSPVSSSGEVVLPLPVPGALDPDTAASRSGSFTSVNLGAGGAGVGVGTGTAAAAAAGYRRSMSVSSTQSSRSVISVSGTRTGVNNSKNWAGKEVRMGRRAIGGARPRQASLPPAPPPPQPARPFRRAESQMLVMSTPVKKPIPRPEPSSADEVMETPQKGV
;
A
#
# COMPACT_ATOMS: atom_id res chain seq x y z
N MET A 1 -18.52 -22.16 -14.25
CA MET A 1 -17.73 -20.92 -14.29
C MET A 1 -18.22 -20.09 -15.46
N SER A 2 -19.08 -19.12 -15.18
CA SER A 2 -19.64 -18.21 -16.17
C SER A 2 -18.49 -17.41 -16.79
N LEU A 3 -18.30 -17.54 -18.10
CA LEU A 3 -17.50 -16.58 -18.86
C LEU A 3 -18.11 -15.21 -18.56
N LEU A 4 -17.39 -14.37 -17.82
CA LEU A 4 -17.75 -12.97 -17.69
C LEU A 4 -17.80 -12.43 -19.10
N ASP A 5 -19.01 -12.16 -19.56
CA ASP A 5 -19.24 -11.42 -20.78
C ASP A 5 -18.59 -10.06 -20.57
N LEU A 6 -17.43 -9.86 -21.22
CA LEU A 6 -16.66 -8.61 -21.16
C LEU A 6 -17.37 -7.48 -21.93
N SER A 7 -18.62 -7.69 -22.38
CA SER A 7 -19.51 -6.63 -22.81
C SER A 7 -19.87 -5.76 -21.60
N CYS A 8 -18.98 -4.81 -21.31
CA CYS A 8 -19.25 -3.72 -20.41
C CYS A 8 -20.56 -3.05 -20.88
N PRO A 9 -21.63 -3.01 -20.06
CA PRO A 9 -22.93 -2.44 -20.46
C PRO A 9 -22.86 -0.91 -20.63
N LEU A 10 -21.75 -0.30 -20.24
CA LEU A 10 -21.39 1.03 -20.68
C LEU A 10 -20.90 0.91 -22.13
N ALA A 11 -21.74 1.36 -23.06
CA ALA A 11 -21.31 1.65 -24.43
C ALA A 11 -20.21 2.72 -24.36
N TRP A 12 -18.97 2.27 -24.18
CA TRP A 12 -17.81 3.10 -24.42
C TRP A 12 -17.99 3.65 -25.82
N PRO A 13 -18.00 4.98 -26.02
CA PRO A 13 -18.19 5.54 -27.34
C PRO A 13 -17.11 4.97 -28.26
N SER A 14 -17.50 4.02 -29.10
CA SER A 14 -16.61 3.21 -29.93
C SER A 14 -15.92 4.03 -31.03
N THR A 15 -16.31 5.30 -31.15
CA THR A 15 -15.74 6.30 -32.07
C THR A 15 -14.87 7.34 -31.38
N SER A 16 -14.84 7.37 -30.04
CA SER A 16 -13.97 8.26 -29.26
C SER A 16 -12.91 7.41 -28.58
N THR A 17 -12.03 6.76 -29.35
CA THR A 17 -10.74 6.33 -28.81
C THR A 17 -10.06 7.60 -28.34
N SER A 18 -10.25 7.98 -27.07
CA SER A 18 -9.50 9.06 -26.48
C SER A 18 -8.04 8.73 -26.74
N THR A 19 -7.42 9.54 -27.60
CA THR A 19 -6.01 9.45 -27.97
C THR A 19 -5.11 9.55 -26.74
N ASP A 20 -5.70 9.94 -25.61
CA ASP A 20 -5.03 10.34 -24.39
C ASP A 20 -5.00 9.26 -23.32
N TYR A 21 -5.71 8.12 -23.46
CA TYR A 21 -5.60 7.04 -22.46
C TYR A 21 -4.21 6.40 -22.52
N PRO A 22 -3.42 6.43 -21.43
CA PRO A 22 -1.99 6.12 -21.50
C PRO A 22 -1.68 4.62 -21.56
N LEU A 23 -2.59 3.73 -21.14
CA LEU A 23 -2.36 2.28 -21.05
C LEU A 23 -3.15 1.49 -22.10
N ARG A 24 -2.99 1.85 -23.37
CA ARG A 24 -3.64 1.11 -24.46
C ARG A 24 -3.16 -0.34 -24.49
N GLN A 25 -4.11 -1.28 -24.47
CA GLN A 25 -3.82 -2.68 -24.66
C GLN A 25 -3.16 -2.88 -26.04
N ARG A 26 -1.92 -3.39 -26.03
CA ARG A 26 -1.16 -3.64 -27.26
C ARG A 26 -1.36 -5.09 -27.68
N THR A 27 -1.59 -5.31 -28.98
CA THR A 27 -1.57 -6.67 -29.54
C THR A 27 -0.17 -7.24 -29.37
N GLY A 28 -0.04 -8.36 -28.64
CA GLY A 28 1.26 -8.95 -28.32
C GLY A 28 1.92 -8.42 -27.05
N GLU A 29 1.14 -7.86 -26.11
CA GLU A 29 1.62 -7.46 -24.79
C GLU A 29 2.36 -8.60 -24.08
N SER A 30 3.58 -8.32 -23.62
CA SER A 30 4.36 -9.28 -22.83
C SER A 30 3.70 -9.52 -21.46
N PRO A 31 3.94 -10.67 -20.80
CA PRO A 31 3.44 -10.93 -19.45
C PRO A 31 3.84 -9.83 -18.45
N ARG A 32 5.06 -9.31 -18.60
CA ARG A 32 5.60 -8.18 -17.82
C ARG A 32 4.74 -6.93 -17.96
N GLU A 33 4.47 -6.52 -19.20
CA GLU A 33 3.65 -5.34 -19.50
C GLU A 33 2.23 -5.56 -19.00
N THR A 34 1.68 -6.77 -19.14
CA THR A 34 0.34 -7.12 -18.62
C THR A 34 0.26 -6.93 -17.11
N VAL A 35 1.27 -7.40 -16.35
CA VAL A 35 1.32 -7.22 -14.88
C VAL A 35 1.38 -5.73 -14.52
N ARG A 36 2.25 -4.94 -15.17
CA ARG A 36 2.38 -3.50 -14.92
C ARG A 36 1.10 -2.74 -15.26
N ARG A 37 0.49 -3.05 -16.40
CA ARG A 37 -0.76 -2.44 -16.82
C ARG A 37 -1.86 -2.76 -15.82
N LEU A 38 -2.07 -4.03 -15.47
CA LEU A 38 -3.07 -4.41 -14.46
C LEU A 38 -2.81 -3.71 -13.12
N TYR A 39 -1.54 -3.59 -12.70
CA TYR A 39 -1.16 -2.87 -11.51
C TYR A 39 -1.59 -1.39 -11.56
N TRP A 40 -1.19 -0.65 -12.59
CA TRP A 40 -1.50 0.77 -12.71
C TRP A 40 -2.96 1.06 -13.00
N GLU A 41 -3.62 0.24 -13.83
CA GLU A 41 -5.07 0.36 -14.06
C GLU A 41 -5.84 0.18 -12.76
N THR A 42 -5.49 -0.85 -11.98
CA THR A 42 -6.11 -1.07 -10.68
C THR A 42 -5.78 0.06 -9.71
N LEU A 43 -4.56 0.58 -9.70
CA LEU A 43 -4.15 1.61 -8.77
C LEU A 43 -4.82 2.97 -9.06
N TRP A 44 -4.79 3.40 -10.32
CA TRP A 44 -5.15 4.76 -10.71
C TRP A 44 -6.61 4.92 -11.10
N LEU A 45 -7.24 3.89 -11.65
CA LEU A 45 -8.64 3.99 -12.04
C LEU A 45 -9.57 3.83 -10.83
N PRO A 46 -10.72 4.53 -10.83
CA PRO A 46 -11.76 4.34 -9.83
C PRO A 46 -12.19 2.87 -9.69
N GLU A 47 -12.64 2.50 -8.49
CA GLU A 47 -13.03 1.12 -8.18
C GLU A 47 -14.22 0.64 -9.02
N GLU A 48 -15.06 1.56 -9.46
CA GLU A 48 -16.18 1.32 -10.36
C GLU A 48 -15.74 0.86 -11.75
N LEU A 49 -14.55 1.29 -12.19
CA LEU A 49 -13.97 0.86 -13.47
C LEU A 49 -13.10 -0.38 -13.31
N VAL A 50 -12.27 -0.42 -12.27
CA VAL A 50 -11.36 -1.55 -12.01
C VAL A 50 -11.44 -1.92 -10.53
N ALA A 51 -12.28 -2.91 -10.24
CA ALA A 51 -12.46 -3.42 -8.89
C ALA A 51 -11.23 -4.22 -8.43
N LEU A 52 -10.80 -4.03 -7.18
CA LEU A 52 -9.64 -4.73 -6.59
C LEU A 52 -9.80 -6.26 -6.67
N GLN A 53 -11.03 -6.77 -6.54
CA GLN A 53 -11.35 -8.19 -6.64
C GLN A 53 -11.02 -8.82 -8.00
N SER A 54 -10.85 -8.03 -9.06
CA SER A 54 -10.56 -8.52 -10.41
C SER A 54 -9.07 -8.78 -10.65
N VAL A 55 -8.18 -8.17 -9.88
CA VAL A 55 -6.73 -8.19 -10.15
C VAL A 55 -6.13 -9.58 -9.98
N VAL A 56 -6.50 -10.28 -8.90
CA VAL A 56 -5.97 -11.62 -8.60
C VAL A 56 -6.44 -12.65 -9.63
N PRO A 57 -7.75 -12.74 -9.98
CA PRO A 57 -8.20 -13.61 -11.08
C PRO A 57 -7.56 -13.29 -12.43
N ALA A 58 -7.31 -12.01 -12.74
CA ALA A 58 -6.65 -11.61 -13.97
C ALA A 58 -5.19 -12.08 -14.01
N LEU A 59 -4.44 -11.87 -12.92
CA LEU A 59 -3.04 -12.28 -12.81
C LEU A 59 -2.87 -13.81 -12.79
N ARG A 60 -3.80 -14.55 -12.17
CA ARG A 60 -3.79 -16.03 -12.16
C ARG A 60 -3.89 -16.67 -13.55
N ARG A 61 -4.26 -15.91 -14.59
CA ARG A 61 -4.26 -16.37 -15.98
C ARG A 61 -2.84 -16.46 -16.56
N LEU A 62 -1.87 -15.78 -15.96
CA LEU A 62 -0.48 -15.82 -16.39
C LEU A 62 0.21 -17.08 -15.87
N PRO A 63 1.20 -17.64 -16.59
CA PRO A 63 1.98 -18.77 -16.11
C PRO A 63 2.67 -18.43 -14.77
N GLY A 64 2.46 -19.25 -13.73
CA GLY A 64 2.89 -18.93 -12.37
C GLY A 64 4.38 -18.61 -12.22
N GLY A 65 5.27 -19.30 -12.95
CA GLY A 65 6.70 -18.98 -12.93
C GLY A 65 7.02 -17.59 -13.48
N VAL A 66 6.38 -17.21 -14.59
CA VAL A 66 6.53 -15.89 -15.23
C VAL A 66 5.93 -14.79 -14.35
N LEU A 67 4.81 -15.09 -13.68
CA LEU A 67 4.15 -14.15 -12.79
C LEU A 67 5.04 -13.78 -11.59
N VAL A 68 5.67 -14.76 -10.92
CA VAL A 68 6.55 -14.49 -9.78
C VAL A 68 7.71 -13.59 -10.16
N ASP A 69 8.30 -13.80 -11.33
CA ASP A 69 9.42 -13.00 -11.83
C ASP A 69 9.03 -11.53 -12.06
N HIS A 70 7.82 -11.27 -12.55
CA HIS A 70 7.35 -9.90 -12.85
C HIS A 70 6.66 -9.20 -11.68
N LEU A 71 6.08 -9.94 -10.71
CA LEU A 71 5.52 -9.34 -9.49
C LEU A 71 6.58 -8.58 -8.69
N GLY A 72 7.83 -9.06 -8.71
CA GLY A 72 8.96 -8.40 -8.07
C GLY A 72 9.20 -6.95 -8.53
N GLU A 73 8.79 -6.61 -9.75
CA GLU A 73 8.98 -5.27 -10.33
C GLU A 73 7.95 -4.25 -9.86
N VAL A 74 6.78 -4.70 -9.42
CA VAL A 74 5.69 -3.83 -8.95
C VAL A 74 5.60 -3.80 -7.44
N PHE A 75 6.38 -4.62 -6.72
CA PHE A 75 6.40 -4.58 -5.27
C PHE A 75 7.07 -3.33 -4.75
N LEU A 76 6.33 -2.60 -3.92
CA LEU A 76 6.82 -1.46 -3.17
C LEU A 76 6.77 -1.79 -1.68
N PRO A 77 7.87 -1.55 -0.93
CA PRO A 77 7.82 -1.65 0.52
C PRO A 77 6.98 -0.48 1.07
N LEU A 78 6.44 -0.63 2.28
CA LEU A 78 5.55 0.38 2.87
C LEU A 78 6.17 1.79 2.92
N ASP A 79 7.46 1.91 3.24
CA ASP A 79 8.17 3.19 3.25
C ASP A 79 8.31 3.81 1.85
N GLY A 80 8.36 2.97 0.82
CA GLY A 80 8.31 3.39 -0.58
C GLY A 80 6.95 3.99 -0.95
N ILE A 81 5.86 3.34 -0.53
CA ILE A 81 4.49 3.82 -0.77
C ILE A 81 4.26 5.16 -0.05
N GLU A 82 4.61 5.25 1.23
CA GLU A 82 4.46 6.48 2.01
C GLU A 82 5.28 7.63 1.40
N ARG A 83 6.53 7.39 1.01
CA ARG A 83 7.37 8.40 0.36
C ARG A 83 6.77 8.86 -0.97
N LYS A 84 6.27 7.93 -1.77
CA LYS A 84 5.65 8.20 -3.07
C LYS A 84 4.47 9.16 -2.94
N TYR A 85 3.53 8.90 -2.02
CA TYR A 85 2.32 9.73 -1.91
C TYR A 85 2.50 10.98 -1.05
N ARG A 86 3.42 10.98 -0.07
CA ARG A 86 3.62 12.14 0.80
C ARG A 86 4.61 13.16 0.25
N VAL A 87 5.55 12.71 -0.58
CA VAL A 87 6.64 13.56 -1.09
C VAL A 87 6.62 13.59 -2.62
N GLY A 88 6.74 12.43 -3.27
CA GLY A 88 6.94 12.35 -4.72
C GLY A 88 5.77 12.92 -5.53
N MET A 89 4.57 12.36 -5.36
CA MET A 89 3.41 12.74 -6.17
C MET A 89 2.92 14.17 -5.96
N PRO A 90 2.85 14.71 -4.72
CA PRO A 90 2.52 16.11 -4.52
C PRO A 90 3.49 17.05 -5.25
N PHE A 91 4.79 16.75 -5.20
CA PHE A 91 5.83 17.50 -5.89
C PHE A 91 5.65 17.46 -7.41
N LEU A 92 5.44 16.28 -7.99
CA LEU A 92 5.26 16.08 -9.43
C LEU A 92 4.01 16.79 -10.00
N LEU A 93 2.96 16.96 -9.20
CA LEU A 93 1.79 17.75 -9.59
C LEU A 93 2.02 19.25 -9.46
N SER A 94 2.69 19.70 -8.39
CA SER A 94 2.97 21.13 -8.19
C SER A 94 3.95 21.69 -9.23
N ALA A 95 4.89 20.88 -9.70
CA ALA A 95 5.82 21.27 -10.78
C ALA A 95 5.09 21.63 -12.10
N GLN A 96 3.88 21.09 -12.33
CA GLN A 96 3.14 21.32 -13.56
C GLN A 96 2.32 22.63 -13.55
N THR A 97 1.81 23.04 -12.39
CA THR A 97 0.99 24.26 -12.26
C THR A 97 1.84 25.53 -12.37
N GLY A 98 3.15 25.45 -12.14
CA GLY A 98 4.10 26.53 -12.33
C GLY A 98 4.47 26.76 -13.80
N ALA A 99 3.51 27.07 -14.67
CA ALA A 99 3.70 27.29 -16.11
C ALA A 99 4.61 28.50 -16.48
N GLY A 100 5.32 29.08 -15.51
CA GLY A 100 6.30 30.15 -15.70
C GLY A 100 7.63 29.96 -14.96
N ALA A 101 7.82 28.85 -14.23
CA ALA A 101 9.11 28.57 -13.58
C ALA A 101 9.97 27.74 -14.54
N GLY A 102 11.08 28.33 -15.01
CA GLY A 102 11.96 27.78 -16.04
C GLY A 102 12.47 26.36 -15.75
N GLY A 103 12.96 25.69 -16.79
CA GLY A 103 13.26 24.25 -16.89
C GLY A 103 14.24 23.62 -15.87
N GLU A 104 14.62 24.32 -14.80
CA GLU A 104 15.40 23.78 -13.69
C GLU A 104 14.58 22.83 -12.80
N ALA A 105 13.31 23.14 -12.52
CA ALA A 105 12.44 22.23 -11.75
C ALA A 105 12.12 20.93 -12.50
N GLU A 106 12.04 21.01 -13.84
CA GLU A 106 11.86 19.83 -14.69
C GLU A 106 13.15 18.98 -14.74
N ALA A 107 14.33 19.60 -14.67
CA ALA A 107 15.60 18.89 -14.58
C ALA A 107 15.77 18.15 -13.24
N GLU A 108 15.36 18.74 -12.12
CA GLU A 108 15.41 18.10 -10.80
C GLU A 108 14.39 16.96 -10.68
N ALA A 109 13.18 17.15 -11.23
CA ALA A 109 12.18 16.08 -11.34
C ALA A 109 12.67 14.93 -12.23
N HIS A 110 13.44 15.22 -13.28
CA HIS A 110 14.03 14.21 -14.16
C HIS A 110 15.18 13.43 -13.48
N GLU A 111 15.89 14.03 -12.52
CA GLU A 111 16.95 13.35 -11.76
C GLU A 111 16.39 12.39 -10.71
N LEU A 112 15.25 12.72 -10.10
CA LEU A 112 14.53 11.81 -9.19
C LEU A 112 13.74 10.72 -9.93
N GLY A 113 13.44 10.94 -11.23
CA GLY A 113 12.45 10.18 -11.98
C GLY A 113 12.97 9.27 -13.12
N GLN A 114 14.27 9.02 -13.18
CA GLN A 114 14.95 8.43 -14.36
C GLN A 114 14.76 6.90 -14.54
N GLY A 115 13.62 6.35 -14.12
CA GLY A 115 13.19 5.00 -14.51
C GLY A 115 12.28 5.06 -15.74
N GLU A 116 12.59 4.31 -16.81
CA GLU A 116 11.72 4.23 -18.02
C GLU A 116 10.25 3.90 -17.71
N GLY A 117 9.94 3.30 -16.55
CA GLY A 117 8.56 3.02 -16.11
C GLY A 117 7.85 4.16 -15.39
N GLU A 118 8.59 5.14 -14.85
CA GLU A 118 8.01 6.24 -14.06
C GLU A 118 7.22 7.21 -14.95
N GLY A 119 7.62 7.34 -16.21
CA GLY A 119 6.91 8.16 -17.19
C GLY A 119 5.47 7.69 -17.46
N GLU A 120 5.21 6.38 -17.44
CA GLU A 120 3.87 5.84 -17.67
C GLU A 120 2.96 6.02 -16.45
N GLU A 121 3.49 5.75 -15.26
CA GLU A 121 2.79 5.99 -14.00
C GLU A 121 2.44 7.47 -13.81
N VAL A 122 3.41 8.37 -13.98
CA VAL A 122 3.18 9.82 -13.84
C VAL A 122 2.20 10.33 -14.89
N ARG A 123 2.23 9.79 -16.11
CA ARG A 123 1.25 10.12 -17.15
C ARG A 123 -0.16 9.65 -16.76
N MET A 124 -0.31 8.44 -16.20
CA MET A 124 -1.59 7.94 -15.71
C MET A 124 -2.11 8.79 -14.56
N MET A 125 -1.27 9.08 -13.57
CA MET A 125 -1.61 9.94 -12.45
C MET A 125 -2.15 11.29 -12.93
N ARG A 126 -1.44 11.95 -13.85
CA ARG A 126 -1.86 13.24 -14.42
C ARG A 126 -3.18 13.14 -15.19
N PHE A 127 -3.36 12.05 -15.94
CA PHE A 127 -4.61 11.80 -16.68
C PHE A 127 -5.80 11.68 -15.72
N VAL A 128 -5.69 10.84 -14.68
CA VAL A 128 -6.75 10.64 -13.68
C VAL A 128 -7.00 11.91 -12.87
N TYR A 129 -5.95 12.62 -12.48
CA TYR A 129 -6.09 13.89 -11.75
C TYR A 129 -6.89 14.93 -12.56
N LYS A 130 -6.57 15.10 -13.85
CA LYS A 130 -7.32 15.99 -14.75
C LYS A 130 -8.77 15.55 -14.93
N LEU A 131 -9.02 14.24 -14.98
CA LEU A 131 -10.38 13.72 -15.09
C LEU A 131 -11.18 14.04 -13.81
N ARG A 132 -10.57 13.90 -12.63
CA ARG A 132 -11.15 14.29 -11.34
C ARG A 132 -11.45 15.78 -11.30
N GLU A 133 -10.51 16.64 -11.69
CA GLU A 133 -10.72 18.10 -11.72
C GLU A 133 -11.90 18.47 -12.64
N ARG A 134 -12.01 17.83 -13.81
CA ARG A 134 -13.15 18.04 -14.72
C ARG A 134 -14.48 17.56 -14.13
N ALA A 135 -14.47 16.47 -13.37
CA ALA A 135 -15.67 15.94 -12.72
C ALA A 135 -16.11 16.77 -11.50
N GLY A 136 -15.16 17.30 -10.72
CA GLY A 136 -15.43 18.07 -9.50
C GLY A 136 -15.84 19.52 -9.74
N VAL A 137 -15.36 20.15 -10.81
CA VAL A 137 -15.59 21.58 -11.10
C VAL A 137 -16.95 21.85 -11.78
N GLY A 138 -17.73 20.81 -12.10
CA GLY A 138 -19.05 20.95 -12.74
C GLY A 138 -20.25 21.15 -11.80
N GLY A 139 -20.09 20.99 -10.48
CA GLY A 139 -21.21 21.00 -9.52
C GLY A 139 -21.39 22.29 -8.72
N GLY A 140 -20.32 23.06 -8.54
CA GLY A 140 -20.39 24.40 -7.96
C GLY A 140 -20.84 25.36 -9.04
N GLY A 141 -22.15 25.50 -9.23
CA GLY A 141 -22.72 26.49 -10.13
C GLY A 141 -22.03 27.82 -9.89
N VAL A 142 -21.41 28.35 -10.94
CA VAL A 142 -20.67 29.62 -10.97
C VAL A 142 -21.46 30.64 -10.16
N HIS A 143 -21.08 30.83 -8.90
CA HIS A 143 -21.63 31.90 -8.10
C HIS A 143 -20.92 33.14 -8.61
N GLU A 144 -21.48 33.73 -9.66
CA GLU A 144 -20.96 34.90 -10.39
C GLU A 144 -21.04 36.19 -9.55
N GLY A 145 -20.85 36.08 -8.23
CA GLY A 145 -20.84 37.16 -7.27
C GLY A 145 -19.40 37.48 -6.88
N GLY A 146 -18.72 38.30 -7.67
CA GLY A 146 -17.32 38.67 -7.52
C GLY A 146 -16.98 39.35 -6.19
N GLY A 147 -16.55 38.56 -5.20
CA GLY A 147 -15.86 39.05 -4.01
C GLY A 147 -14.38 38.66 -4.07
N GLU A 148 -13.47 39.64 -4.01
CA GLU A 148 -12.01 39.44 -4.00
C GLU A 148 -11.47 38.61 -2.81
N GLY A 149 -12.33 38.16 -1.89
CA GLY A 149 -11.96 37.30 -0.75
C GLY A 149 -12.15 35.79 -0.97
N ASP A 150 -12.75 35.36 -2.09
CA ASP A 150 -13.12 33.95 -2.32
C ASP A 150 -11.94 33.08 -2.82
N GLY A 151 -10.83 33.71 -3.22
CA GLY A 151 -9.69 32.99 -3.80
C GLY A 151 -8.93 32.09 -2.82
N GLU A 152 -8.74 32.55 -1.57
CA GLU A 152 -7.96 31.80 -0.57
C GLU A 152 -8.71 30.55 -0.08
N GLU A 153 -10.01 30.65 0.17
CA GLU A 153 -10.83 29.52 0.63
C GLU A 153 -10.91 28.42 -0.45
N LEU A 154 -11.07 28.81 -1.72
CA LEU A 154 -11.06 27.86 -2.84
C LEU A 154 -9.71 27.16 -3.02
N GLU A 155 -8.59 27.85 -2.76
CA GLU A 155 -7.26 27.23 -2.82
C GLU A 155 -7.04 26.23 -1.67
N GLU A 156 -7.44 26.59 -0.44
CA GLU A 156 -7.39 25.68 0.72
C GLU A 156 -8.26 24.44 0.50
N ASP A 157 -9.45 24.60 -0.05
CA ASP A 157 -10.35 23.49 -0.38
C ASP A 157 -9.77 22.58 -1.45
N ARG A 158 -9.12 23.15 -2.48
CA ARG A 158 -8.42 22.37 -3.52
C ARG A 158 -7.22 21.62 -2.95
N GLU A 159 -6.46 22.23 -2.05
CA GLU A 159 -5.36 21.54 -1.37
C GLU A 159 -5.86 20.43 -0.46
N ARG A 160 -6.99 20.62 0.21
CA ARG A 160 -7.64 19.58 1.03
C ARG A 160 -8.07 18.40 0.16
N ASP A 161 -8.78 18.67 -0.95
CA ASP A 161 -9.21 17.63 -1.90
C ASP A 161 -8.02 16.83 -2.47
N LYS A 162 -6.94 17.53 -2.82
CA LYS A 162 -5.69 16.91 -3.30
C LYS A 162 -5.06 16.00 -2.25
N ARG A 163 -5.02 16.41 -0.98
CA ARG A 163 -4.49 15.58 0.12
C ARG A 163 -5.37 14.35 0.36
N GLU A 164 -6.69 14.53 0.40
CA GLU A 164 -7.64 13.43 0.56
C GLU A 164 -7.52 12.41 -0.58
N TRP A 165 -7.34 12.88 -1.81
CA TRP A 165 -7.11 12.01 -2.95
C TRP A 165 -5.82 11.18 -2.82
N PHE A 166 -4.73 11.80 -2.39
CA PHE A 166 -3.48 11.06 -2.16
C PHE A 166 -3.59 10.06 -1.02
N ASP A 167 -4.29 10.40 0.06
CA ASP A 167 -4.55 9.45 1.15
C ASP A 167 -5.39 8.26 0.66
N GLN A 168 -6.37 8.48 -0.22
CA GLN A 168 -7.15 7.41 -0.84
C GLN A 168 -6.27 6.51 -1.72
N LEU A 169 -5.38 7.09 -2.52
CA LEU A 169 -4.44 6.34 -3.35
C LEU A 169 -3.40 5.56 -2.54
N GLU A 170 -2.89 6.15 -1.45
CA GLU A 170 -1.98 5.46 -0.52
C GLU A 170 -2.66 4.21 0.06
N ARG A 171 -3.91 4.34 0.52
CA ARG A 171 -4.70 3.20 1.02
C ARG A 171 -4.89 2.13 -0.05
N ARG A 172 -5.26 2.54 -1.26
CA ARG A 172 -5.49 1.65 -2.39
C ARG A 172 -4.22 0.91 -2.79
N GLU A 173 -3.07 1.58 -2.82
CA GLU A 173 -1.79 0.94 -3.11
C GLU A 173 -1.40 -0.07 -2.02
N VAL A 174 -1.62 0.24 -0.74
CA VAL A 174 -1.39 -0.72 0.37
C VAL A 174 -2.29 -1.96 0.23
N GLN A 175 -3.58 -1.77 -0.06
CA GLN A 175 -4.50 -2.90 -0.33
C GLN A 175 -4.03 -3.75 -1.52
N LEU A 176 -3.63 -3.11 -2.62
CA LEU A 176 -3.13 -3.78 -3.81
C LEU A 176 -1.83 -4.55 -3.52
N GLN A 177 -0.87 -3.94 -2.82
CA GLN A 177 0.37 -4.59 -2.42
C GLN A 177 0.12 -5.81 -1.54
N LEU A 178 -0.82 -5.70 -0.59
CA LEU A 178 -1.23 -6.83 0.25
C LEU A 178 -1.83 -7.97 -0.59
N LEU A 179 -2.72 -7.68 -1.55
CA LEU A 179 -3.27 -8.68 -2.48
C LEU A 179 -2.18 -9.38 -3.29
N LEU A 180 -1.22 -8.62 -3.83
CA LEU A 180 -0.15 -9.18 -4.66
C LEU A 180 0.83 -10.03 -3.86
N ARG A 181 1.11 -9.67 -2.60
CA ARG A 181 1.93 -10.47 -1.70
C ARG A 181 1.23 -11.74 -1.24
N LEU A 182 -0.07 -11.68 -0.93
CA LEU A 182 -0.87 -12.88 -0.67
C LEU A 182 -0.87 -13.81 -1.89
N LEU A 183 -1.06 -13.25 -3.10
CA LEU A 183 -0.94 -14.01 -4.34
C LEU A 183 0.44 -14.66 -4.46
N GLN A 184 1.53 -13.92 -4.21
CA GLN A 184 2.89 -14.46 -4.24
C GLN A 184 3.07 -15.68 -3.32
N VAL A 185 2.50 -15.66 -2.12
CA VAL A 185 2.56 -16.79 -1.16
C VAL A 185 1.78 -18.01 -1.67
N THR A 186 0.72 -17.81 -2.45
CA THR A 186 -0.05 -18.92 -3.05
C THR A 186 0.60 -19.54 -4.29
N LEU A 187 1.58 -18.87 -4.91
CA LEU A 187 2.25 -19.38 -6.10
C LEU A 187 3.30 -20.44 -5.72
N PRO A 188 3.50 -21.48 -6.56
CA PRO A 188 4.56 -22.44 -6.33
C PRO A 188 5.91 -21.71 -6.30
N PRO A 189 6.84 -22.11 -5.40
CA PRO A 189 8.14 -21.45 -5.31
C PRO A 189 8.81 -21.48 -6.68
N ALA A 190 9.22 -20.30 -7.16
CA ALA A 190 9.95 -20.21 -8.41
C ALA A 190 11.13 -21.19 -8.34
N ARG A 191 11.28 -22.01 -9.39
CA ARG A 191 12.41 -22.95 -9.50
C ARG A 191 13.67 -22.11 -9.73
N SER A 192 14.17 -21.51 -8.66
CA SER A 192 15.35 -20.67 -8.69
C SER A 192 16.48 -21.52 -9.27
N PRO A 193 17.03 -21.16 -10.44
CA PRO A 193 18.16 -21.89 -10.98
C PRO A 193 19.25 -21.78 -9.92
N ARG A 194 19.63 -22.92 -9.32
CA ARG A 194 20.66 -23.06 -8.29
C ARG A 194 22.01 -22.61 -8.86
N LYS A 195 22.19 -21.31 -9.10
CA LYS A 195 23.47 -20.70 -9.38
C LYS A 195 24.16 -20.60 -8.02
N ARG A 196 25.21 -21.40 -7.88
CA ARG A 196 26.11 -21.47 -6.72
C ARG A 196 26.60 -20.06 -6.40
N LYS A 197 25.89 -19.35 -5.53
CA LYS A 197 26.18 -17.94 -5.19
C LYS A 197 27.39 -17.90 -4.28
N ARG A 198 28.42 -17.19 -4.76
CA ARG A 198 29.55 -16.71 -3.96
C ARG A 198 28.98 -15.84 -2.83
N PRO A 199 29.42 -15.99 -1.57
CA PRO A 199 28.92 -15.21 -0.44
C PRO A 199 29.21 -13.73 -0.71
N SER A 200 28.17 -12.97 -1.05
CA SER A 200 28.24 -11.51 -1.11
C SER A 200 28.11 -10.99 0.31
N PRO A 201 29.07 -10.22 0.82
CA PRO A 201 29.00 -9.65 2.15
C PRO A 201 27.94 -8.53 2.17
N SER A 202 27.12 -8.52 3.22
CA SER A 202 26.28 -7.38 3.63
C SER A 202 25.15 -6.95 2.67
N HIS A 203 24.17 -7.82 2.43
CA HIS A 203 22.81 -7.33 2.22
C HIS A 203 22.07 -7.39 3.55
N ALA A 204 21.51 -6.25 3.98
CA ALA A 204 20.51 -6.19 5.03
C ALA A 204 19.49 -7.32 4.79
N HIS A 205 19.10 -8.02 5.86
CA HIS A 205 18.20 -9.18 5.79
C HIS A 205 16.98 -8.83 4.92
N ALA A 206 16.92 -9.43 3.73
CA ALA A 206 15.81 -9.22 2.82
C ALA A 206 14.55 -9.72 3.53
N ARG A 207 13.59 -8.82 3.74
CA ARG A 207 12.35 -9.14 4.44
C ARG A 207 11.60 -10.23 3.69
N THR A 208 11.03 -11.15 4.44
CA THR A 208 10.25 -12.24 3.84
C THR A 208 8.89 -11.70 3.35
N PRO A 209 8.26 -12.34 2.35
CA PRO A 209 6.93 -11.93 1.90
C PRO A 209 5.89 -11.91 3.04
N VAL A 210 6.03 -12.80 4.02
CA VAL A 210 5.15 -12.88 5.20
C VAL A 210 5.35 -11.68 6.13
N GLU A 211 6.60 -11.27 6.39
CA GLU A 211 6.88 -10.05 7.16
C GLU A 211 6.31 -8.79 6.48
N GLU A 212 6.41 -8.71 5.15
CA GLU A 212 5.86 -7.58 4.40
C GLU A 212 4.32 -7.58 4.42
N ILE A 213 3.69 -8.75 4.36
CA ILE A 213 2.24 -8.91 4.57
C ILE A 213 1.85 -8.40 5.96
N ASP A 214 2.62 -8.76 6.99
CA ASP A 214 2.38 -8.36 8.37
C ASP A 214 2.44 -6.83 8.52
N ILE A 215 3.49 -6.19 8.00
CA ILE A 215 3.68 -4.73 8.01
C ILE A 215 2.53 -4.00 7.28
N LEU A 216 2.13 -4.49 6.10
CA LEU A 216 1.01 -3.89 5.35
C LEU A 216 -0.32 -4.08 6.08
N SER A 217 -0.53 -5.24 6.70
CA SER A 217 -1.72 -5.55 7.50
C SER A 217 -1.83 -4.64 8.73
N ASP A 218 -0.71 -4.40 9.42
CA ASP A 218 -0.65 -3.49 10.57
C ASP A 218 -0.96 -2.06 10.15
N ARG A 219 -0.47 -1.62 8.98
CA ARG A 219 -0.80 -0.30 8.44
C ARG A 219 -2.31 -0.13 8.21
N LEU A 220 -2.97 -1.12 7.61
CA LEU A 220 -4.42 -1.09 7.42
C LEU A 220 -5.17 -1.07 8.76
N ALA A 221 -4.72 -1.85 9.74
CA ALA A 221 -5.30 -1.86 11.08
C ALA A 221 -5.12 -0.52 11.82
N ILE A 222 -3.97 0.14 11.65
CA ILE A 222 -3.74 1.49 12.19
C ILE A 222 -4.70 2.49 11.54
N TRP A 223 -4.89 2.46 10.22
CA TRP A 223 -5.87 3.34 9.57
C TRP A 223 -7.31 3.04 9.99
N HIS A 224 -7.65 1.78 10.21
CA HIS A 224 -8.94 1.39 10.77
C HIS A 224 -9.14 2.04 12.16
N ALA A 225 -8.17 1.88 13.05
CA ALA A 225 -8.22 2.45 14.41
C ALA A 225 -8.21 3.98 14.41
N LEU A 226 -7.45 4.64 13.53
CA LEU A 226 -7.44 6.10 13.43
C LEU A 226 -8.74 6.62 12.81
N GLY A 227 -9.32 5.90 11.85
CA GLY A 227 -10.59 6.24 11.23
C GLY A 227 -11.74 6.27 12.24
N SER A 228 -11.78 5.31 13.15
CA SER A 228 -12.80 5.27 14.21
C SER A 228 -12.63 6.38 15.24
N VAL A 229 -11.39 6.78 15.57
CA VAL A 229 -11.10 7.88 16.51
C VAL A 229 -11.39 9.26 15.92
N LEU A 230 -11.10 9.46 14.63
CA LEU A 230 -11.28 10.75 13.95
C LEU A 230 -12.72 10.98 13.50
N ARG A 231 -13.56 9.93 13.45
CA ARG A 231 -14.97 10.07 13.07
C ARG A 231 -15.67 10.95 14.11
N PRO A 232 -16.23 12.11 13.73
CA PRO A 232 -16.97 12.93 14.67
C PRO A 232 -18.14 12.11 15.21
N PRO A 233 -18.46 12.23 16.51
CA PRO A 233 -19.58 11.51 17.07
C PRO A 233 -20.85 11.85 16.27
N PRO A 234 -21.73 10.86 16.03
CA PRO A 234 -22.99 11.10 15.34
C PRO A 234 -23.70 12.31 15.97
N GLY A 235 -24.04 13.29 15.14
CA GLY A 235 -24.72 14.49 15.61
C GLY A 235 -26.05 14.13 16.28
N PRO A 236 -26.57 14.96 17.20
CA PRO A 236 -27.76 14.67 18.03
C PRO A 236 -29.10 14.48 17.27
N GLY A 237 -29.08 14.23 15.96
CA GLY A 237 -30.24 13.91 15.13
C GLY A 237 -30.06 12.72 14.19
N SER A 238 -28.90 12.03 14.17
CA SER A 238 -28.77 10.83 13.33
C SER A 238 -29.44 9.65 14.02
N THR A 239 -30.50 9.13 13.42
CA THR A 239 -31.18 7.91 13.90
C THR A 239 -30.21 6.73 13.91
N GLN A 240 -30.13 5.98 15.02
CA GLN A 240 -29.24 4.82 15.19
C GLN A 240 -29.34 3.78 14.06
N ALA A 241 -30.49 3.68 13.38
CA ALA A 241 -30.68 2.80 12.24
C ALA A 241 -29.80 3.18 11.02
N GLU A 242 -29.61 4.48 10.76
CA GLU A 242 -28.69 4.94 9.69
C GLU A 242 -27.23 4.84 10.10
N ALA A 243 -26.94 4.82 11.41
CA ALA A 243 -25.60 4.58 11.92
C ALA A 243 -25.19 3.11 11.71
N GLY A 244 -26.08 2.15 12.03
CA GLY A 244 -25.76 0.72 11.98
C GLY A 244 -25.49 0.15 10.59
N GLU A 245 -26.16 0.67 9.55
CA GLU A 245 -25.92 0.23 8.15
C GLU A 245 -24.69 0.93 7.52
N ARG A 246 -24.29 2.09 8.06
CA ARG A 246 -23.10 2.86 7.63
C ARG A 246 -21.79 2.46 8.34
N GLU A 247 -21.82 1.44 9.18
CA GLU A 247 -20.70 1.14 10.09
C GLU A 247 -20.00 -0.19 9.80
N ARG A 248 -20.22 -0.80 8.62
CA ARG A 248 -19.22 -1.76 8.15
C ARG A 248 -18.02 -0.94 7.70
N ASP A 249 -17.03 -0.84 8.59
CA ASP A 249 -15.79 -0.14 8.30
C ASP A 249 -15.18 -0.66 7.00
N TRP A 250 -14.68 0.25 6.16
CA TRP A 250 -14.21 -0.08 4.81
C TRP A 250 -13.12 -1.16 4.81
N VAL A 251 -12.30 -1.23 5.86
CA VAL A 251 -11.25 -2.27 6.00
C VAL A 251 -11.87 -3.64 6.26
N THR A 252 -12.90 -3.70 7.10
CA THR A 252 -13.65 -4.92 7.39
C THR A 252 -14.41 -5.39 6.17
N ALA A 253 -15.13 -4.49 5.49
CA ALA A 253 -15.81 -4.79 4.22
C ALA A 253 -14.81 -5.33 3.18
N TRP A 254 -13.66 -4.69 3.04
CA TRP A 254 -12.61 -5.16 2.12
C TRP A 254 -12.04 -6.53 2.51
N ALA A 255 -11.78 -6.78 3.80
CA ALA A 255 -11.25 -8.06 4.26
C ALA A 255 -12.25 -9.22 4.06
N GLU A 256 -13.54 -8.95 4.17
CA GLU A 256 -14.59 -9.95 4.01
C GLU A 256 -14.98 -10.14 2.54
N ASP A 257 -15.19 -9.06 1.80
CA ASP A 257 -15.74 -9.08 0.44
C ASP A 257 -14.65 -9.30 -0.63
N VAL A 258 -13.39 -8.92 -0.35
CA VAL A 258 -12.28 -9.06 -1.30
C VAL A 258 -11.33 -10.17 -0.89
N LEU A 259 -10.77 -10.14 0.33
CA LEU A 259 -9.74 -11.12 0.70
C LEU A 259 -10.28 -12.54 0.85
N GLY A 260 -11.47 -12.71 1.45
CA GLY A 260 -12.07 -14.02 1.65
C GLY A 260 -12.29 -14.77 0.34
N PRO A 261 -13.13 -14.25 -0.56
CA PRO A 261 -13.42 -14.91 -1.83
C PRO A 261 -12.19 -15.23 -2.69
N LEU A 262 -11.10 -14.46 -2.55
CA LEU A 262 -9.88 -14.66 -3.35
C LEU A 262 -8.90 -15.70 -2.78
N PHE A 263 -8.89 -15.89 -1.46
CA PHE A 263 -7.85 -16.63 -0.75
C PHE A 263 -8.36 -17.71 0.22
N ASP A 264 -9.66 -17.80 0.47
CA ASP A 264 -10.24 -18.91 1.23
C ASP A 264 -9.94 -20.24 0.53
N GLY A 265 -9.48 -21.25 1.28
CA GLY A 265 -9.05 -22.54 0.73
C GLY A 265 -7.68 -22.51 0.01
N THR A 266 -6.96 -21.40 0.05
CA THR A 266 -5.59 -21.31 -0.49
C THR A 266 -4.55 -21.38 0.64
N GLY A 267 -3.26 -21.53 0.28
CA GLY A 267 -2.17 -21.48 1.26
C GLY A 267 -2.04 -20.16 2.03
N ALA A 268 -2.77 -19.11 1.63
CA ALA A 268 -2.79 -17.81 2.29
C ALA A 268 -3.96 -17.64 3.29
N GLU A 269 -4.87 -18.61 3.44
CA GLU A 269 -6.05 -18.52 4.31
C GLU A 269 -5.70 -18.17 5.75
N GLY A 270 -4.64 -18.78 6.30
CA GLY A 270 -4.18 -18.48 7.66
C GLY A 270 -3.73 -17.03 7.85
N LEU A 271 -3.14 -16.41 6.82
CA LEU A 271 -2.70 -15.01 6.85
C LEU A 271 -3.90 -14.06 6.78
N VAL A 272 -4.89 -14.39 5.93
CA VAL A 272 -6.14 -13.62 5.83
C VAL A 272 -6.93 -13.68 7.14
N ARG A 273 -7.04 -14.86 7.75
CA ARG A 273 -7.66 -15.02 9.07
C ARG A 273 -6.93 -14.20 10.13
N GLY A 274 -5.60 -14.28 10.20
CA GLY A 274 -4.80 -13.49 11.13
C GLY A 274 -5.00 -11.99 10.95
N PHE A 275 -5.13 -11.51 9.71
CA PHE A 275 -5.47 -10.11 9.46
C PHE A 275 -6.88 -9.74 9.96
N ARG A 276 -7.89 -10.58 9.75
CA ARG A 276 -9.25 -10.34 10.29
C ARG A 276 -9.25 -10.27 11.81
N GLU A 277 -8.51 -11.15 12.47
CA GLU A 277 -8.33 -11.13 13.93
C GLU A 277 -7.68 -9.83 14.42
N LYS A 278 -6.77 -9.22 13.64
CA LYS A 278 -6.19 -7.90 13.96
C LYS A 278 -7.18 -6.74 13.84
N LEU A 279 -8.16 -6.84 12.95
CA LEU A 279 -9.17 -5.79 12.75
C LEU A 279 -10.22 -5.77 13.86
N ASP A 280 -10.46 -6.92 14.48
CA ASP A 280 -11.43 -7.04 15.56
C ASP A 280 -10.74 -7.01 16.94
N PRO A 281 -10.73 -5.85 17.63
CA PRO A 281 -10.17 -5.75 18.97
C PRO A 281 -10.92 -6.62 19.99
N THR A 282 -12.14 -7.07 19.69
CA THR A 282 -12.95 -7.91 20.59
C THR A 282 -12.60 -9.39 20.51
N ILE A 283 -12.00 -9.84 19.40
CA ILE A 283 -11.60 -11.24 19.20
C ILE A 283 -10.24 -11.55 19.85
N SER A 284 -9.47 -10.51 20.22
CA SER A 284 -8.29 -10.72 21.06
C SER A 284 -8.73 -11.45 22.34
N PRO A 285 -8.33 -12.73 22.54
CA PRO A 285 -8.74 -13.46 23.73
C PRO A 285 -8.31 -12.61 24.91
N PRO A 286 -9.19 -12.36 25.91
CA PRO A 286 -8.87 -11.49 27.03
C PRO A 286 -7.59 -12.01 27.66
N SER A 287 -6.47 -11.41 27.28
CA SER A 287 -5.12 -11.74 27.75
C SER A 287 -4.93 -11.13 29.13
N SER A 288 -6.01 -11.08 29.90
CA SER A 288 -5.92 -11.12 31.34
C SER A 288 -5.44 -12.52 31.65
N PRO A 289 -4.19 -12.74 32.09
CA PRO A 289 -3.95 -13.93 32.88
C PRO A 289 -5.03 -13.88 33.95
N VAL A 290 -5.98 -14.83 33.91
CA VAL A 290 -6.70 -15.18 35.13
C VAL A 290 -5.57 -15.37 36.11
N SER A 291 -5.42 -14.42 37.03
CA SER A 291 -4.70 -14.66 38.26
C SER A 291 -5.44 -15.85 38.82
N SER A 292 -4.90 -17.03 38.56
CA SER A 292 -5.13 -18.19 39.40
C SER A 292 -4.57 -17.74 40.74
N SER A 293 -5.41 -17.03 41.49
CA SER A 293 -5.36 -17.02 42.93
C SER A 293 -5.49 -18.50 43.29
N GLY A 294 -4.34 -19.18 43.27
CA GLY A 294 -4.18 -20.50 43.82
C GLY A 294 -4.53 -20.36 45.28
N GLU A 295 -5.77 -20.67 45.61
CA GLU A 295 -6.04 -21.33 46.86
C GLU A 295 -5.31 -22.67 46.77
N VAL A 296 -4.07 -22.67 47.26
CA VAL A 296 -3.26 -23.88 47.43
C VAL A 296 -3.96 -24.70 48.51
N VAL A 297 -4.91 -25.54 48.11
CA VAL A 297 -5.37 -26.65 48.95
C VAL A 297 -4.29 -27.72 48.89
N LEU A 298 -3.46 -27.74 49.93
CA LEU A 298 -2.45 -28.77 50.17
C LEU A 298 -3.10 -30.16 50.18
N PRO A 299 -2.69 -31.11 49.32
CA PRO A 299 -3.10 -32.49 49.46
C PRO A 299 -2.30 -33.14 50.60
N LEU A 300 -3.03 -33.64 51.60
CA LEU A 300 -2.53 -34.45 52.71
C LEU A 300 -1.86 -35.73 52.18
N PRO A 301 -0.69 -36.16 52.67
CA PRO A 301 -0.01 -37.35 52.18
C PRO A 301 -0.67 -38.63 52.71
N VAL A 302 -1.03 -39.54 51.80
CA VAL A 302 -1.33 -40.94 52.12
C VAL A 302 -0.08 -41.78 51.83
N PRO A 303 0.44 -42.57 52.78
CA PRO A 303 1.62 -43.39 52.56
C PRO A 303 1.23 -44.78 52.03
N GLY A 304 2.02 -45.27 51.07
CA GLY A 304 2.26 -46.70 50.87
C GLY A 304 1.63 -47.30 49.61
N ALA A 305 2.47 -47.56 48.61
CA ALA A 305 2.70 -48.92 48.10
C ALA A 305 3.77 -48.89 46.99
N LEU A 306 4.78 -49.73 47.20
CA LEU A 306 5.76 -50.31 46.27
C LEU A 306 4.97 -50.94 45.08
N ASP A 307 5.44 -51.14 43.85
CA ASP A 307 6.76 -51.39 43.27
C ASP A 307 6.56 -51.52 41.71
N PRO A 308 7.43 -52.12 40.87
CA PRO A 308 8.07 -51.38 39.76
C PRO A 308 7.82 -51.97 38.35
N ASP A 309 8.57 -51.41 37.39
CA ASP A 309 8.95 -51.97 36.08
C ASP A 309 7.86 -52.20 35.03
N THR A 310 8.06 -51.65 33.82
CA THR A 310 8.34 -52.46 32.62
C THR A 310 8.77 -51.55 31.46
N ALA A 311 9.84 -52.00 30.81
CA ALA A 311 10.60 -51.36 29.75
C ALA A 311 9.92 -51.32 28.37
N ALA A 312 10.42 -50.39 27.54
CA ALA A 312 10.78 -50.51 26.13
C ALA A 312 10.01 -51.46 25.18
N SER A 313 9.52 -50.90 24.05
CA SER A 313 9.81 -51.36 22.67
C SER A 313 9.01 -50.56 21.64
N ARG A 314 9.67 -49.87 20.70
CA ARG A 314 10.00 -50.29 19.31
C ARG A 314 8.81 -50.31 18.33
N SER A 315 8.97 -49.50 17.28
CA SER A 315 8.82 -49.83 15.86
C SER A 315 7.49 -50.39 15.35
N GLY A 316 6.88 -49.67 14.40
CA GLY A 316 5.78 -50.19 13.59
C GLY A 316 5.50 -49.32 12.37
N SER A 317 6.40 -49.37 11.39
CA SER A 317 6.17 -48.93 10.02
C SER A 317 5.14 -49.85 9.36
N PHE A 318 4.01 -49.31 8.90
CA PHE A 318 3.13 -50.00 7.95
C PHE A 318 2.71 -49.03 6.85
N THR A 319 3.31 -49.22 5.68
CA THR A 319 2.72 -48.89 4.39
C THR A 319 1.56 -49.84 4.13
N SER A 320 0.39 -49.32 3.79
CA SER A 320 -0.57 -50.08 2.99
C SER A 320 -1.44 -49.14 2.17
N VAL A 321 -1.21 -49.25 0.86
CA VAL A 321 -2.08 -48.85 -0.23
C VAL A 321 -3.47 -49.45 -0.05
N ASN A 322 -4.51 -48.66 -0.28
CA ASN A 322 -5.74 -49.24 -0.82
C ASN A 322 -6.39 -48.27 -1.83
N LEU A 323 -6.32 -48.69 -3.09
CA LEU A 323 -7.13 -48.19 -4.20
C LEU A 323 -8.54 -48.75 -4.02
N GLY A 324 -9.51 -47.88 -3.80
CA GLY A 324 -10.94 -48.22 -3.78
C GLY A 324 -11.68 -47.27 -4.70
N ALA A 325 -11.85 -47.68 -5.94
CA ALA A 325 -12.77 -47.08 -6.90
C ALA A 325 -14.22 -47.50 -6.56
N GLY A 326 -15.16 -46.60 -6.85
CA GLY A 326 -16.56 -46.96 -7.07
C GLY A 326 -17.52 -46.43 -6.02
N GLY A 327 -18.48 -45.63 -6.46
CA GLY A 327 -19.63 -45.26 -5.64
C GLY A 327 -20.32 -43.98 -6.07
N ALA A 328 -20.93 -43.99 -7.26
CA ALA A 328 -21.99 -43.04 -7.57
C ALA A 328 -23.15 -43.25 -6.60
N GLY A 329 -23.58 -42.19 -5.92
CA GLY A 329 -24.67 -42.22 -4.97
C GLY A 329 -25.35 -40.86 -4.89
N VAL A 330 -26.35 -40.68 -5.75
CA VAL A 330 -27.34 -39.61 -5.70
C VAL A 330 -28.10 -39.71 -4.38
N GLY A 331 -28.18 -38.60 -3.64
CA GLY A 331 -28.90 -38.53 -2.37
C GLY A 331 -29.43 -37.12 -2.13
N VAL A 332 -30.64 -36.88 -2.60
CA VAL A 332 -31.51 -35.74 -2.25
C VAL A 332 -31.86 -35.86 -0.78
N GLY A 333 -31.68 -34.77 -0.01
CA GLY A 333 -32.02 -34.72 1.41
C GLY A 333 -32.40 -33.31 1.83
N THR A 334 -33.67 -32.98 1.65
CA THR A 334 -34.38 -31.88 2.31
C THR A 334 -34.59 -32.22 3.79
N GLY A 335 -34.31 -31.26 4.67
CA GLY A 335 -34.65 -31.33 6.11
C GLY A 335 -34.24 -30.05 6.81
N THR A 336 -35.08 -29.01 6.74
CA THR A 336 -35.96 -28.56 7.83
C THR A 336 -35.23 -28.23 9.14
N ALA A 337 -35.09 -26.92 9.35
CA ALA A 337 -34.75 -26.28 10.61
C ALA A 337 -35.94 -26.29 11.59
N ALA A 338 -35.65 -26.60 12.86
CA ALA A 338 -36.38 -26.25 14.08
C ALA A 338 -35.60 -26.87 15.26
N ALA A 339 -35.47 -26.34 16.47
CA ALA A 339 -35.75 -25.06 17.10
C ALA A 339 -35.15 -25.16 18.54
N ALA A 340 -34.94 -24.00 19.17
CA ALA A 340 -34.93 -23.77 20.62
C ALA A 340 -33.71 -24.14 21.49
N ALA A 341 -33.04 -23.10 21.99
CA ALA A 341 -32.80 -22.80 23.42
C ALA A 341 -32.15 -21.39 23.49
N ALA A 342 -32.85 -20.28 23.82
CA ALA A 342 -33.20 -19.84 25.18
C ALA A 342 -32.08 -20.15 26.19
N GLY A 343 -31.39 -19.23 26.86
CA GLY A 343 -31.46 -17.79 27.00
C GLY A 343 -30.58 -17.43 28.20
N TYR A 344 -29.74 -16.40 28.11
CA TYR A 344 -29.13 -15.77 29.29
C TYR A 344 -28.67 -14.34 28.95
N ARG A 345 -29.59 -13.38 29.05
CA ARG A 345 -29.25 -11.95 29.10
C ARG A 345 -28.89 -11.60 30.53
N ARG A 346 -27.64 -11.18 30.79
CA ARG A 346 -27.30 -10.42 32.00
C ARG A 346 -27.33 -8.93 31.66
N SER A 347 -28.32 -8.27 32.21
CA SER A 347 -28.40 -6.82 32.32
C SER A 347 -27.28 -6.32 33.25
N MET A 348 -26.51 -5.32 32.82
CA MET A 348 -25.67 -4.53 33.72
C MET A 348 -26.17 -3.09 33.66
N SER A 349 -26.69 -2.67 34.82
CA SER A 349 -27.33 -1.39 35.07
C SER A 349 -26.33 -0.24 34.96
N VAL A 350 -26.75 0.81 34.24
CA VAL A 350 -26.08 2.11 34.17
C VAL A 350 -26.44 2.89 35.43
N SER A 351 -25.46 3.15 36.29
CA SER A 351 -25.61 4.13 37.37
C SER A 351 -25.10 5.48 36.89
N SER A 352 -26.05 6.36 36.61
CA SER A 352 -25.89 7.78 36.34
C SER A 352 -25.49 8.53 37.62
N THR A 353 -24.33 9.18 37.62
CA THR A 353 -24.09 10.33 38.51
C THR A 353 -24.18 11.61 37.70
N GLN A 354 -25.29 12.29 37.98
CA GLN A 354 -25.70 13.60 37.52
C GLN A 354 -24.74 14.66 38.10
N SER A 355 -24.08 15.45 37.25
CA SER A 355 -23.44 16.70 37.69
C SER A 355 -23.69 17.82 36.69
N SER A 356 -24.73 18.58 37.00
CA SER A 356 -24.88 20.03 36.93
C SER A 356 -24.16 20.82 35.82
N ARG A 357 -24.99 21.31 34.90
CA ARG A 357 -24.96 22.59 34.16
C ARG A 357 -23.81 23.56 34.47
N SER A 358 -23.09 23.98 33.43
CA SER A 358 -22.80 25.40 33.21
C SER A 358 -22.95 25.73 31.74
N VAL A 359 -23.75 26.75 31.46
CA VAL A 359 -24.12 27.26 30.14
C VAL A 359 -23.12 28.37 29.82
N ILE A 360 -22.21 28.13 28.87
CA ILE A 360 -21.44 29.22 28.24
C ILE A 360 -21.44 28.96 26.73
N SER A 361 -22.26 29.75 26.05
CA SER A 361 -22.21 29.98 24.61
C SER A 361 -20.87 30.61 24.27
N VAL A 362 -20.04 29.92 23.49
CA VAL A 362 -18.88 30.50 22.81
C VAL A 362 -18.91 30.03 21.37
N SER A 363 -19.03 30.97 20.43
CA SER A 363 -18.71 30.77 19.01
C SER A 363 -17.29 30.24 18.90
N GLY A 364 -17.15 28.95 18.62
CA GLY A 364 -15.88 28.29 18.37
C GLY A 364 -15.57 28.29 16.89
N THR A 365 -14.75 29.25 16.46
CA THR A 365 -13.89 29.11 15.28
C THR A 365 -13.16 27.77 15.38
N ARG A 366 -13.48 26.85 14.47
CA ARG A 366 -12.83 25.53 14.36
C ARG A 366 -11.39 25.73 13.93
N THR A 367 -10.48 25.82 14.89
CA THR A 367 -9.04 25.64 14.62
C THR A 367 -8.80 24.17 14.30
N GLY A 368 -8.55 23.89 13.02
CA GLY A 368 -8.03 22.62 12.56
C GLY A 368 -6.75 22.26 13.31
N VAL A 369 -6.71 21.02 13.81
CA VAL A 369 -5.53 20.44 14.46
C VAL A 369 -4.46 20.23 13.39
N ASN A 370 -3.69 21.29 13.18
CA ASN A 370 -2.49 21.33 12.37
C ASN A 370 -1.39 20.63 13.18
N ASN A 371 -1.08 19.37 12.87
CA ASN A 371 0.00 18.65 13.54
C ASN A 371 0.75 17.72 12.58
N SER A 372 1.70 18.28 11.83
CA SER A 372 2.89 17.54 11.33
C SER A 372 4.00 18.39 10.70
N LYS A 373 3.86 19.72 10.61
CA LYS A 373 4.96 20.61 10.19
C LYS A 373 5.29 21.59 11.30
N ASN A 374 6.19 21.21 12.22
CA ASN A 374 7.08 22.10 13.02
C ASN A 374 7.95 21.37 14.09
N TRP A 375 8.34 20.10 13.91
CA TRP A 375 9.37 19.49 14.78
C TRP A 375 10.80 19.69 14.24
N ALA A 376 11.08 20.86 13.65
CA ALA A 376 12.43 21.26 13.28
C ALA A 376 12.87 22.44 14.16
N GLY A 377 13.69 22.11 15.17
CA GLY A 377 14.71 23.00 15.72
C GLY A 377 14.28 24.41 16.16
N LYS A 378 13.52 24.52 17.25
CA LYS A 378 13.54 25.75 18.07
C LYS A 378 14.48 25.53 19.25
N GLU A 379 15.78 25.66 19.00
CA GLU A 379 16.77 25.82 20.07
C GLU A 379 16.39 27.05 20.89
N VAL A 380 15.92 26.82 22.11
CA VAL A 380 15.79 27.85 23.12
C VAL A 380 17.20 28.26 23.53
N ARG A 381 17.73 29.31 22.89
CA ARG A 381 18.88 30.05 23.42
C ARG A 381 18.44 30.73 24.71
N MET A 382 18.62 30.04 25.82
CA MET A 382 18.62 30.64 27.16
C MET A 382 19.76 31.65 27.21
N GLY A 383 19.43 32.91 26.93
CA GLY A 383 20.31 34.05 27.14
C GLY A 383 20.66 34.18 28.61
N ARG A 384 21.82 33.65 29.02
CA ARG A 384 22.46 34.05 30.26
C ARG A 384 23.09 35.41 30.03
N ARG A 385 22.47 36.42 30.66
CA ARG A 385 22.99 37.77 30.81
C ARG A 385 24.42 37.71 31.34
N ALA A 386 25.30 38.43 30.66
CA ALA A 386 26.65 38.73 31.12
C ALA A 386 26.57 39.58 32.40
N ILE A 387 27.08 39.04 33.50
CA ILE A 387 27.54 39.82 34.64
C ILE A 387 29.05 39.56 34.71
N GLY A 388 29.81 40.65 34.70
CA GLY A 388 31.26 40.64 34.66
C GLY A 388 31.90 39.86 35.80
N GLY A 389 33.06 39.28 35.50
CA GLY A 389 33.91 38.60 36.46
C GLY A 389 35.30 38.44 35.87
N ALA A 390 36.29 38.93 36.62
CA ALA A 390 37.66 39.14 36.21
C ALA A 390 38.40 37.88 35.74
N ARG A 391 39.40 38.11 34.87
CA ARG A 391 40.41 37.13 34.44
C ARG A 391 41.28 36.68 35.62
N PRO A 392 41.51 35.37 35.81
CA PRO A 392 42.79 34.87 36.30
C PRO A 392 43.65 34.42 35.11
N ARG A 393 44.83 35.03 34.98
CA ARG A 393 45.96 34.48 34.22
C ARG A 393 46.29 33.10 34.80
N GLN A 394 46.20 32.04 34.00
CA GLN A 394 46.88 30.78 34.27
C GLN A 394 47.77 30.38 33.11
N ALA A 395 48.94 29.89 33.51
CA ALA A 395 50.15 29.70 32.74
C ALA A 395 50.01 28.66 31.62
N SER A 396 50.72 28.92 30.53
CA SER A 396 50.94 28.01 29.41
C SER A 396 51.75 26.79 29.82
N LEU A 397 51.16 25.59 29.66
CA LEU A 397 51.89 24.34 29.51
C LEU A 397 52.16 24.07 28.01
N PRO A 398 53.28 23.41 27.67
CA PRO A 398 53.63 23.13 26.28
C PRO A 398 52.69 22.09 25.62
N PRO A 399 52.49 22.14 24.30
CA PRO A 399 51.59 21.26 23.58
C PRO A 399 52.12 19.82 23.51
N ALA A 400 51.22 18.86 23.77
CA ALA A 400 51.46 17.43 23.60
C ALA A 400 51.66 17.06 22.10
N PRO A 401 52.48 16.04 21.79
CA PRO A 401 52.73 15.59 20.42
C PRO A 401 51.48 14.94 19.79
N PRO A 402 51.30 15.05 18.45
CA PRO A 402 50.14 14.52 17.75
C PRO A 402 50.14 12.99 17.69
N PRO A 403 48.96 12.34 17.71
CA PRO A 403 48.84 10.89 17.60
C PRO A 403 49.29 10.37 16.21
N PRO A 404 49.84 9.14 16.14
CA PRO A 404 50.37 8.55 14.91
C PRO A 404 49.25 8.31 13.88
N GLN A 405 49.43 8.85 12.68
CA GLN A 405 48.52 8.65 11.54
C GLN A 405 48.62 7.22 10.99
N PRO A 406 47.50 6.58 10.62
CA PRO A 406 47.53 5.26 9.99
C PRO A 406 48.17 5.31 8.60
N ALA A 407 48.94 4.27 8.29
CA ALA A 407 49.74 4.12 7.08
C ALA A 407 48.91 4.25 5.79
N ARG A 408 49.32 5.16 4.91
CA ARG A 408 48.76 5.32 3.56
C ARG A 408 49.16 4.10 2.72
N PRO A 409 48.23 3.42 2.02
CA PRO A 409 48.58 2.38 1.08
C PRO A 409 49.38 2.97 -0.09
N PHE A 410 50.53 2.34 -0.36
CA PHE A 410 51.45 2.64 -1.45
C PHE A 410 50.71 2.72 -2.79
N ARG A 411 50.78 3.88 -3.45
CA ARG A 411 50.50 3.98 -4.89
C ARG A 411 51.58 3.21 -5.63
N ARG A 412 51.21 2.06 -6.19
CA ARG A 412 52.05 1.30 -7.12
C ARG A 412 52.05 2.03 -8.46
N ALA A 413 53.26 2.15 -9.00
CA ALA A 413 53.61 2.87 -10.21
C ALA A 413 52.73 2.52 -11.42
N GLU A 414 52.48 3.55 -12.21
CA GLU A 414 51.88 3.56 -13.53
C GLU A 414 52.57 2.55 -14.46
N SER A 415 51.92 1.42 -14.72
CA SER A 415 52.15 0.67 -15.95
C SER A 415 51.27 1.28 -17.03
N GLN A 416 51.91 1.91 -18.02
CA GLN A 416 51.33 2.31 -19.29
C GLN A 416 50.44 1.17 -19.85
N MET A 417 49.13 1.38 -19.88
CA MET A 417 48.26 0.60 -20.75
C MET A 417 48.12 1.31 -22.09
N LEU A 418 48.55 0.59 -23.10
CA LEU A 418 48.40 0.85 -24.52
C LEU A 418 46.94 1.22 -24.85
N VAL A 419 46.74 2.43 -25.36
CA VAL A 419 45.47 2.90 -25.92
C VAL A 419 45.21 2.11 -27.21
N MET A 420 44.44 1.03 -27.12
CA MET A 420 43.88 0.41 -28.32
C MET A 420 42.68 1.22 -28.80
N SER A 421 42.93 2.00 -29.85
CA SER A 421 42.04 2.24 -30.99
C SER A 421 40.54 2.37 -30.68
N THR A 422 40.09 3.61 -30.58
CA THR A 422 38.69 4.01 -30.82
C THR A 422 38.22 3.51 -32.20
N PRO A 423 37.06 2.84 -32.31
CA PRO A 423 36.51 2.46 -33.60
C PRO A 423 36.05 3.70 -34.38
N VAL A 424 36.62 3.89 -35.57
CA VAL A 424 36.22 4.90 -36.55
C VAL A 424 34.75 4.68 -36.93
N LYS A 425 33.94 5.71 -36.68
CA LYS A 425 32.52 5.81 -37.05
C LYS A 425 32.40 5.72 -38.57
N LYS A 426 31.87 4.60 -39.08
CA LYS A 426 31.55 4.46 -40.51
C LYS A 426 30.41 5.44 -40.86
N PRO A 427 30.52 6.19 -41.98
CA PRO A 427 29.45 7.08 -42.42
C PRO A 427 28.20 6.27 -42.79
N ILE A 428 27.06 6.70 -42.23
CA ILE A 428 25.73 6.15 -42.52
C ILE A 428 25.38 6.51 -43.97
N PRO A 429 24.98 5.54 -44.83
CA PRO A 429 24.57 5.83 -46.20
C PRO A 429 23.28 6.68 -46.19
N ARG A 430 23.33 7.76 -46.94
CA ARG A 430 22.23 8.70 -47.20
C ARG A 430 21.08 7.92 -47.88
N PRO A 431 19.86 7.90 -47.32
CA PRO A 431 18.72 7.30 -48.02
C PRO A 431 18.41 8.10 -49.28
N GLU A 432 18.23 7.38 -50.38
CA GLU A 432 17.82 7.97 -51.66
C GLU A 432 16.43 8.60 -51.58
N PRO A 433 16.17 9.71 -52.28
CA PRO A 433 14.83 10.27 -52.38
C PRO A 433 13.93 9.30 -53.15
N SER A 434 13.00 8.69 -52.43
CA SER A 434 11.89 7.93 -53.02
C SER A 434 11.02 8.90 -53.83
N SER A 435 11.14 8.80 -55.15
CA SER A 435 10.18 9.34 -56.10
C SER A 435 8.92 8.49 -56.04
N ALA A 436 7.97 8.89 -55.19
CA ALA A 436 6.59 8.50 -55.33
C ALA A 436 5.82 9.76 -55.75
N ASP A 437 5.63 9.87 -57.07
CA ASP A 437 4.59 10.69 -57.68
C ASP A 437 3.24 10.28 -57.08
N GLU A 438 2.74 11.07 -56.14
CA GLU A 438 1.35 11.00 -55.71
C GLU A 438 0.54 12.00 -56.55
N VAL A 439 -0.07 11.44 -57.59
CA VAL A 439 -1.05 12.08 -58.47
C VAL A 439 -2.21 12.59 -57.62
N MET A 440 -2.27 13.92 -57.42
CA MET A 440 -3.48 14.58 -56.92
C MET A 440 -4.54 14.63 -58.02
N GLU A 441 -5.41 13.62 -58.03
CA GLU A 441 -6.68 13.68 -58.74
C GLU A 441 -7.64 14.62 -57.98
N THR A 442 -7.97 15.74 -58.63
CA THR A 442 -8.97 16.71 -58.16
C THR A 442 -10.36 16.22 -58.56
N PRO A 443 -11.34 16.13 -57.63
CA PRO A 443 -12.71 15.87 -58.02
C PRO A 443 -13.32 17.14 -58.64
N GLN A 444 -13.64 17.06 -59.93
CA GLN A 444 -14.53 18.01 -60.61
C GLN A 444 -15.86 18.11 -59.87
N LYS A 445 -16.18 19.32 -59.41
CA LYS A 445 -17.55 19.70 -59.03
C LYS A 445 -18.40 19.74 -60.30
N GLY A 446 -19.38 18.85 -60.39
CA GLY A 446 -20.58 19.05 -61.19
C GLY A 446 -21.62 19.80 -60.36
N VAL A 447 -21.95 21.02 -60.78
CA VAL A 447 -23.26 21.58 -61.20
C VAL A 447 -23.13 23.10 -61.18
#